data_AF-A0A5N7BWE1-F1
#
_entry.id   AF-A0A5N7BWE1-F1
#
_cell.length_a   1.000
_cell.length_b   1.000
_cell.length_c   1.000
_cell.angle_alpha   90.00
_cell.angle_beta   90.00
_cell.angle_gamma   90.00
#
_symmetry.space_group_name_H-M   'P 1'
#
loop_
_entity.id
_entity.type
_entity.pdbx_description
1 polymer ?
#
loop_
_entity_poly.entity_id
_entity_poly.type
_entity_poly.pdbx_seq_one_letter_code
_entity_poly.pdbx_strand_id
1 'polypeptide(L)'
;MEPWLRSARLSPIPLDYTNEASNATLGLGLRRNRAANSRSRGSVFLNFGGPGDNGKEGLAASTGSYYDLIVVTRWYAGAGNIIRFSWYATEEERSAAATYPSLSGNASDVALGTNNVTSRVFANICYATQNRTGQFMISAFTARDHMLILDAPGEDGLLRYWGLSSVLGATLASMFPERIDKIVLDVVANPHEFYQKRDLQMLADMDKVFTGFCSECVATPDRCPLARNRTASKLEALYQFVENVKYYPIVLPIAGTPTLLD
;
A
#
# COMPACT_ATOMS: atom_id res chain seq x y z
N MET A 1 -8.26 -18.34 -16.04
CA MET A 1 -6.94 -18.18 -15.39
C MET A 1 -5.92 -18.06 -16.50
N GLU A 2 -5.41 -16.85 -16.71
CA GLU A 2 -4.46 -16.55 -17.79
C GLU A 2 -3.14 -17.34 -17.60
N PRO A 3 -2.60 -18.01 -18.64
CA PRO A 3 -1.41 -18.88 -18.56
C PRO A 3 -0.10 -18.19 -18.14
N TRP A 4 -0.04 -16.85 -18.12
CA TRP A 4 1.17 -16.08 -17.81
C TRP A 4 1.42 -15.82 -16.31
N LEU A 5 0.44 -16.10 -15.44
CA LEU A 5 0.55 -15.91 -13.99
C LEU A 5 1.07 -17.19 -13.34
N ARG A 6 2.38 -17.45 -13.46
CA ARG A 6 2.99 -18.54 -12.68
C ARG A 6 3.32 -18.03 -11.28
N SER A 7 2.43 -18.32 -10.34
CA SER A 7 2.75 -18.23 -8.92
C SER A 7 3.93 -19.16 -8.62
N ALA A 8 4.97 -18.63 -8.00
CA ALA A 8 6.16 -19.35 -7.61
C ALA A 8 6.44 -19.11 -6.12
N ARG A 9 7.30 -19.95 -5.55
CA ARG A 9 7.65 -19.88 -4.14
C ARG A 9 9.14 -20.11 -3.98
N LEU A 10 9.79 -19.20 -3.27
CA LEU A 10 11.15 -19.41 -2.77
C LEU A 10 11.05 -19.93 -1.34
N SER A 11 11.60 -21.12 -1.08
CA SER A 11 11.48 -21.80 0.22
C SER A 11 12.59 -22.83 0.39
N PRO A 12 13.15 -22.99 1.60
CA PRO A 12 12.92 -22.15 2.78
C PRO A 12 13.66 -20.80 2.71
N ILE A 13 13.14 -19.80 3.41
CA ILE A 13 13.88 -18.57 3.74
C ILE A 13 13.86 -18.33 5.25
N PRO A 14 14.82 -17.60 5.84
CA PRO A 14 14.83 -17.30 7.28
C PRO A 14 13.59 -16.52 7.71
N LEU A 15 13.00 -16.91 8.85
CA LEU A 15 11.95 -16.14 9.52
C LEU A 15 12.52 -14.84 10.11
N ASP A 16 13.69 -14.96 10.73
CA ASP A 16 14.38 -13.90 11.43
C ASP A 16 15.81 -13.77 10.93
N TYR A 17 16.11 -12.69 10.21
CA TYR A 17 17.44 -12.39 9.72
C TYR A 17 18.38 -11.81 10.78
N THR A 18 17.89 -11.55 12.00
CA THR A 18 18.68 -10.99 13.11
C THR A 18 19.12 -12.05 14.12
N ASN A 19 18.60 -13.28 13.99
CA ASN A 19 18.93 -14.41 14.85
C ASN A 19 19.42 -15.60 14.02
N GLU A 20 20.72 -15.63 13.76
CA GLU A 20 21.37 -16.69 12.98
C GLU A 20 21.31 -18.08 13.64
N ALA A 21 21.08 -18.14 14.96
CA ALA A 21 20.92 -19.40 15.68
C ALA A 21 19.53 -20.04 15.48
N SER A 22 18.56 -19.30 14.92
CA SER A 22 17.20 -19.78 14.69
C SER A 22 17.11 -20.58 13.40
N ASN A 23 16.53 -21.78 13.47
CA ASN A 23 16.17 -22.58 12.30
C ASN A 23 14.73 -22.33 11.83
N ALA A 24 14.05 -21.30 12.35
CA ALA A 24 12.70 -20.97 11.94
C ALA A 24 12.70 -20.40 10.52
N THR A 25 11.87 -20.95 9.65
CA THR A 25 11.80 -20.58 8.23
C THR A 25 10.38 -20.25 7.81
N LEU A 26 10.24 -19.55 6.68
CA LEU A 26 8.99 -19.36 5.97
C LEU A 26 9.17 -19.63 4.47
N GLY A 27 8.07 -19.69 3.73
CA GLY A 27 8.04 -19.59 2.28
C GLY A 27 7.80 -18.14 1.84
N LEU A 28 8.46 -17.73 0.77
CA LEU A 28 8.24 -16.45 0.13
C LEU A 28 7.40 -16.63 -1.13
N GLY A 29 6.19 -16.08 -1.13
CA GLY A 29 5.34 -16.03 -2.31
C GLY A 29 5.83 -14.98 -3.30
N LEU A 30 5.89 -15.35 -4.58
CA LEU A 30 6.20 -14.43 -5.67
C LEU A 30 5.36 -14.73 -6.91
N ARG A 31 5.07 -13.68 -7.68
CA ARG A 31 4.47 -13.81 -9.00
C ARG A 31 5.48 -13.34 -10.03
N ARG A 32 5.74 -14.18 -11.03
CA ARG A 32 6.59 -13.82 -12.17
C ARG A 32 5.74 -13.77 -13.43
N ASN A 33 5.64 -12.58 -14.01
CA ASN A 33 5.09 -12.40 -15.35
C ASN A 33 6.25 -12.34 -16.32
N ARG A 34 6.31 -13.27 -17.27
CA ARG A 34 7.39 -13.28 -18.25
C ARG A 34 7.21 -12.14 -19.25
N ALA A 35 8.33 -11.61 -19.72
CA ALA A 35 8.37 -10.73 -20.88
C ALA A 35 7.58 -11.37 -22.04
N ALA A 36 6.69 -10.60 -22.69
CA ALA A 36 5.98 -11.10 -23.86
C ALA A 36 6.92 -11.27 -25.07
N ASN A 37 8.06 -10.55 -25.06
CA ASN A 37 9.15 -10.78 -26.01
C ASN A 37 9.91 -12.07 -25.66
N SER A 38 10.25 -12.88 -26.65
CA SER A 38 10.96 -14.16 -26.48
C SER A 38 12.36 -14.02 -25.86
N ARG A 39 12.97 -12.83 -25.89
CA ARG A 39 14.26 -12.54 -25.26
C ARG A 39 14.12 -11.48 -24.17
N SER A 40 13.89 -11.94 -22.94
CA SER A 40 13.91 -11.10 -21.74
C SER A 40 15.26 -10.42 -21.55
N ARG A 41 15.26 -9.16 -21.10
CA ARG A 41 16.44 -8.36 -20.73
C ARG A 41 16.77 -8.46 -19.23
N GLY A 42 16.19 -9.42 -18.54
CA GLY A 42 16.29 -9.61 -17.09
C GLY A 42 14.98 -9.32 -16.38
N SER A 43 15.02 -9.32 -15.05
CA SER A 43 13.85 -9.11 -14.21
C SER A 43 13.77 -7.68 -13.67
N VAL A 44 12.56 -7.18 -13.49
CA VAL A 44 12.22 -5.95 -12.76
C VAL A 44 11.30 -6.31 -11.61
N PHE A 45 11.68 -5.87 -10.41
CA PHE A 45 10.89 -6.03 -9.20
C PHE A 45 9.91 -4.87 -9.10
N LEU A 46 8.62 -5.19 -9.14
CA LEU A 46 7.53 -4.22 -9.06
C LEU A 46 6.89 -4.28 -7.68
N ASN A 47 6.76 -3.13 -7.03
CA ASN A 47 6.06 -2.99 -5.77
C ASN A 47 4.98 -1.90 -5.85
N PHE A 48 3.76 -2.25 -5.43
CA PHE A 48 2.59 -1.37 -5.52
C PHE A 48 2.37 -0.47 -4.30
N GLY A 49 3.16 -0.67 -3.23
CA GLY A 49 2.98 0.04 -1.96
C GLY A 49 1.77 -0.40 -1.14
N GLY A 50 1.10 0.57 -0.51
CA GLY A 50 0.06 0.33 0.49
C GLY A 50 0.57 0.07 1.91
N PRO A 51 1.79 -0.48 2.08
CA PRO A 51 2.03 -1.94 2.17
C PRO A 51 0.84 -2.89 1.96
N GLY A 52 1.17 -4.06 1.42
CA GLY A 52 0.24 -5.17 1.31
C GLY A 52 -0.62 -5.19 0.04
N ASP A 53 -0.51 -4.17 -0.79
CA ASP A 53 -1.02 -4.27 -2.14
C ASP A 53 -0.13 -5.21 -2.97
N ASN A 54 -0.75 -6.14 -3.68
CA ASN A 54 -0.08 -7.08 -4.58
C ASN A 54 -0.29 -6.68 -6.06
N GLY A 55 -0.88 -5.52 -6.28
CA GLY A 55 -1.22 -4.95 -7.56
C GLY A 55 -2.49 -5.54 -8.15
N LYS A 56 -3.14 -4.73 -8.99
CA LYS A 56 -4.17 -5.18 -9.91
C LYS A 56 -3.50 -5.70 -11.20
N GLU A 57 -4.11 -6.71 -11.80
CA GLU A 57 -3.68 -7.24 -13.10
C GLU A 57 -3.63 -6.10 -14.14
N GLY A 58 -2.54 -5.99 -14.92
CA GLY A 58 -2.44 -5.02 -16.02
C GLY A 58 -1.17 -4.14 -16.04
N LEU A 59 -0.57 -3.85 -14.88
CA LEU A 59 0.73 -3.14 -14.82
C LEU A 59 1.91 -3.98 -15.35
N ALA A 60 1.68 -5.22 -15.77
CA ALA A 60 2.70 -6.01 -16.43
C ALA A 60 3.03 -5.50 -17.85
N ALA A 61 2.08 -4.80 -18.49
CA ALA A 61 2.25 -4.26 -19.84
C ALA A 61 3.16 -3.00 -19.88
N SER A 62 3.34 -2.30 -18.76
CA SER A 62 4.02 -0.99 -18.72
C SER A 62 5.55 -1.05 -18.78
N THR A 63 6.19 -2.21 -18.68
CA THR A 63 7.66 -2.35 -18.89
C THR A 63 8.05 -2.63 -20.35
N GLY A 64 7.13 -2.38 -21.28
CA GLY A 64 7.37 -2.49 -22.72
C GLY A 64 7.59 -3.92 -23.21
N SER A 65 7.17 -4.93 -22.43
CA SER A 65 7.26 -6.35 -22.78
C SER A 65 8.68 -6.95 -22.91
N TYR A 66 9.73 -6.23 -22.51
CA TYR A 66 11.13 -6.68 -22.61
C TYR A 66 11.71 -7.26 -21.32
N TYR A 67 11.05 -7.04 -20.17
CA TYR A 67 11.53 -7.49 -18.86
C TYR A 67 10.54 -8.47 -18.26
N ASP A 68 11.06 -9.46 -17.54
CA ASP A 68 10.24 -10.24 -16.63
C ASP A 68 9.86 -9.36 -15.43
N LEU A 69 8.64 -9.49 -14.93
CA LEU A 69 8.18 -8.74 -13.77
C LEU A 69 7.97 -9.65 -12.58
N ILE A 70 8.62 -9.31 -11.48
CA ILE A 70 8.55 -10.03 -10.22
C ILE A 70 7.81 -9.16 -9.22
N VAL A 71 6.70 -9.69 -8.70
CA VAL A 71 5.97 -9.10 -7.57
C VAL A 71 6.16 -10.01 -6.37
N VAL A 72 6.72 -9.46 -5.30
CA VAL A 72 6.91 -10.18 -4.03
C VAL A 72 5.62 -10.11 -3.23
N THR A 73 4.95 -11.24 -3.04
CA THR A 73 3.62 -11.34 -2.41
C THR A 73 3.71 -11.97 -1.02
N ARG A 74 4.71 -11.58 -0.23
CA ARG A 74 5.08 -12.21 1.05
C ARG A 74 3.91 -12.36 2.04
N TRP A 75 2.90 -11.48 1.97
CA TRP A 75 1.90 -11.30 3.04
C TRP A 75 0.45 -11.70 2.68
N TYR A 76 0.13 -11.93 1.40
CA TYR A 76 -1.29 -11.96 0.95
C TYR A 76 -1.74 -13.23 0.25
N ALA A 77 -0.85 -14.07 -0.28
CA ALA A 77 -1.29 -15.24 -1.02
C ALA A 77 -0.24 -16.35 -1.09
N GLY A 78 -0.67 -17.57 -0.77
CA GLY A 78 0.09 -18.80 -0.95
C GLY A 78 -0.34 -19.91 0.02
N ALA A 79 -0.36 -21.15 -0.47
CA ALA A 79 -0.43 -22.32 0.40
C ALA A 79 0.94 -22.55 1.07
N GLY A 80 0.93 -22.91 2.36
CA GLY A 80 2.12 -23.25 3.15
C GLY A 80 2.49 -22.23 4.21
N ASN A 81 3.72 -22.36 4.75
CA ASN A 81 4.22 -21.61 5.89
C ASN A 81 4.62 -20.17 5.49
N ILE A 82 3.63 -19.27 5.33
CA ILE A 82 3.81 -17.84 5.07
C ILE A 82 3.27 -17.02 6.25
N ILE A 83 3.78 -15.80 6.46
CA ILE A 83 3.20 -14.89 7.47
C ILE A 83 1.90 -14.30 6.90
N ARG A 84 0.77 -14.63 7.52
CA ARG A 84 -0.54 -14.05 7.22
C ARG A 84 -0.91 -13.06 8.31
N PHE A 85 -0.94 -11.78 7.96
CA PHE A 85 -1.34 -10.74 8.89
C PHE A 85 -2.84 -10.51 8.79
N SER A 86 -3.56 -10.94 9.82
CA SER A 86 -4.98 -10.67 10.01
C SER A 86 -5.26 -10.64 11.50
N TRP A 87 -5.99 -9.64 11.95
CA TRP A 87 -6.51 -9.56 13.31
C TRP A 87 -7.97 -10.01 13.40
N TYR A 88 -8.60 -10.30 12.25
CA TYR A 88 -9.92 -10.92 12.18
C TYR A 88 -9.82 -12.42 12.37
N ALA A 89 -10.76 -12.98 13.12
CA ALA A 89 -10.83 -14.42 13.35
C ALA A 89 -11.33 -15.17 12.11
N THR A 90 -12.21 -14.54 11.31
CA THR A 90 -12.75 -15.14 10.08
C THR A 90 -12.73 -14.19 8.89
N GLU A 91 -12.88 -14.76 7.69
CA GLU A 91 -12.94 -14.01 6.44
C GLU A 91 -14.23 -13.19 6.32
N GLU A 92 -15.32 -13.68 6.92
CA GLU A 92 -16.60 -12.98 7.00
C GLU A 92 -16.48 -11.74 7.88
N GLU A 93 -15.79 -11.84 9.03
CA GLU A 93 -15.52 -10.71 9.91
C GLU A 93 -14.67 -9.65 9.19
N ARG A 94 -13.62 -10.09 8.48
CA ARG A 94 -12.79 -9.21 7.63
C ARG A 94 -13.61 -8.51 6.54
N SER A 95 -14.50 -9.25 5.88
CA SER A 95 -15.34 -8.71 4.80
C SER A 95 -16.38 -7.73 5.32
N ALA A 96 -17.01 -8.03 6.45
CA ALA A 96 -17.93 -7.11 7.12
C ALA A 96 -17.21 -5.82 7.54
N ALA A 97 -16.01 -5.92 8.11
CA ALA A 97 -15.21 -4.76 8.47
C ALA A 97 -14.90 -3.83 7.29
N ALA A 98 -14.66 -4.38 6.09
CA ALA A 98 -14.41 -3.61 4.87
C ALA A 98 -15.66 -2.83 4.38
N THR A 99 -16.86 -3.21 4.83
CA THR A 99 -18.11 -2.52 4.49
C THR A 99 -18.50 -1.43 5.47
N TYR A 100 -17.84 -1.36 6.64
CA TYR A 100 -18.03 -0.23 7.54
C TYR A 100 -17.37 1.00 6.92
N PRO A 101 -18.13 2.09 6.70
CA PRO A 101 -17.53 3.32 6.23
C PRO A 101 -16.46 3.75 7.24
N SER A 102 -15.26 4.05 6.75
CA SER A 102 -14.29 4.82 7.54
C SER A 102 -14.92 6.19 7.77
N LEU A 103 -15.59 6.33 8.92
CA LEU A 103 -16.15 7.60 9.34
C LEU A 103 -14.98 8.58 9.44
N SER A 104 -14.96 9.49 8.47
CA SER A 104 -13.87 10.43 8.29
C SER A 104 -14.10 11.59 9.24
N GLY A 105 -13.32 11.64 10.32
CA GLY A 105 -13.08 12.87 11.07
C GLY A 105 -14.21 13.37 11.96
N ASN A 106 -14.48 12.67 13.07
CA ASN A 106 -15.21 13.25 14.18
C ASN A 106 -14.42 14.47 14.74
N ALA A 107 -14.99 15.66 14.62
CA ALA A 107 -14.37 16.92 15.07
C ALA A 107 -14.71 17.31 16.52
N SER A 108 -15.45 16.47 17.25
CA SER A 108 -15.74 16.70 18.67
C SER A 108 -14.46 16.74 19.51
N ASP A 109 -14.49 17.52 20.58
CA ASP A 109 -13.47 17.55 21.63
C ASP A 109 -13.15 16.17 22.24
N VAL A 110 -14.10 15.22 22.23
CA VAL A 110 -13.86 13.85 22.70
C VAL A 110 -13.22 12.93 21.66
N ALA A 111 -13.14 13.35 20.39
CA ALA A 111 -12.69 12.49 19.29
C ALA A 111 -11.26 11.98 19.48
N LEU A 112 -10.34 12.82 19.99
CA LEU A 112 -8.97 12.39 20.30
C LEU A 112 -8.93 11.28 21.37
N GLY A 113 -9.75 11.41 22.42
CA GLY A 113 -9.87 10.40 23.46
C GLY A 113 -10.41 9.08 22.93
N THR A 114 -11.49 9.15 22.16
CA THR A 114 -12.10 8.01 21.48
C THR A 114 -11.12 7.33 20.53
N ASN A 115 -10.45 8.10 19.66
CA ASN A 115 -9.47 7.57 18.71
C ASN A 115 -8.30 6.89 19.41
N ASN A 116 -7.78 7.47 20.50
CA ASN A 116 -6.70 6.86 21.28
C ASN A 116 -7.13 5.52 21.91
N VAL A 117 -8.32 5.46 22.54
CA VAL A 117 -8.82 4.21 23.14
C VAL A 117 -9.09 3.16 22.07
N THR A 118 -9.80 3.51 20.99
CA THR A 118 -10.08 2.61 19.87
C THR A 118 -8.79 2.09 19.23
N SER A 119 -7.81 2.97 18.99
CA SER A 119 -6.50 2.57 18.45
C SER A 119 -5.74 1.61 19.37
N ARG A 120 -5.82 1.80 20.70
CA ARG A 120 -5.21 0.90 21.68
C ARG A 120 -5.88 -0.48 21.68
N VAL A 121 -7.22 -0.51 21.66
CA VAL A 121 -7.97 -1.77 21.57
C VAL A 121 -7.59 -2.51 20.29
N PHE A 122 -7.57 -1.81 19.16
CA PHE A 122 -7.18 -2.37 17.88
C PHE A 122 -5.74 -2.92 17.89
N ALA A 123 -4.79 -2.16 18.45
CA ALA A 123 -3.41 -2.59 18.61
C ALA A 123 -3.29 -3.84 19.48
N ASN A 124 -4.07 -3.95 20.56
CA ASN A 124 -4.08 -5.11 21.44
C ASN A 124 -4.65 -6.36 20.75
N ILE A 125 -5.72 -6.22 19.94
CA ILE A 125 -6.28 -7.32 19.15
C ILE A 125 -5.24 -7.81 18.12
N CYS A 126 -4.58 -6.87 17.42
CA CYS A 126 -3.49 -7.19 16.50
C CYS A 126 -2.35 -7.90 17.23
N TYR A 127 -1.94 -7.41 18.40
CA TYR A 127 -0.86 -8.02 19.18
C TYR A 127 -1.23 -9.44 19.64
N ALA A 128 -2.43 -9.64 20.17
CA ALA A 128 -2.89 -10.95 20.63
C ALA A 128 -2.91 -12.00 19.50
N THR A 129 -3.20 -11.58 18.28
CA THR A 129 -3.28 -12.46 17.10
C THR A 129 -1.95 -12.61 16.36
N GLN A 130 -1.05 -11.61 16.43
CA GLN A 130 0.14 -11.52 15.57
C GLN A 130 1.48 -11.40 16.32
N ASN A 131 1.52 -11.48 17.66
CA ASN A 131 2.74 -11.26 18.44
C ASN A 131 3.94 -12.12 18.00
N ARG A 132 3.71 -13.34 17.50
CA ARG A 132 4.77 -14.28 17.13
C ARG A 132 5.49 -13.90 15.84
N THR A 133 4.79 -13.28 14.89
CA THR A 133 5.30 -13.05 13.53
C THR A 133 5.23 -11.61 13.04
N GLY A 134 4.39 -10.77 13.66
CA GLY A 134 4.16 -9.38 13.26
C GLY A 134 5.43 -8.51 13.29
N GLN A 135 6.37 -8.79 14.20
CA GLN A 135 7.64 -8.06 14.28
C GLN A 135 8.55 -8.26 13.06
N PHE A 136 8.36 -9.34 12.30
CA PHE A 136 9.13 -9.65 11.09
C PHE A 136 8.53 -9.02 9.82
N MET A 137 7.43 -8.25 9.97
CA MET A 137 6.72 -7.59 8.88
C MET A 137 7.21 -6.16 8.67
N ILE A 138 8.47 -6.01 8.26
CA ILE A 138 9.11 -4.72 8.08
C ILE A 138 9.83 -4.62 6.72
N SER A 139 10.01 -3.38 6.24
CA SER A 139 10.68 -3.12 4.95
C SER A 139 12.10 -3.70 4.89
N ALA A 140 12.83 -3.68 6.01
CA ALA A 140 14.20 -4.22 6.07
C ALA A 140 14.27 -5.74 5.87
N PHE A 141 13.24 -6.49 6.26
CA PHE A 141 13.16 -7.93 6.03
C PHE A 141 12.73 -8.20 4.59
N THR A 142 11.75 -7.43 4.11
CA THR A 142 11.35 -7.47 2.70
C THR A 142 12.53 -7.17 1.76
N ALA A 143 13.40 -6.23 2.12
CA ALA A 143 14.60 -5.91 1.35
C ALA A 143 15.59 -7.09 1.28
N ARG A 144 15.80 -7.81 2.38
CA ARG A 144 16.63 -9.03 2.41
C ARG A 144 16.03 -10.14 1.53
N ASP A 145 14.71 -10.27 1.51
CA ASP A 145 14.04 -11.24 0.64
C ASP A 145 14.31 -10.98 -0.84
N HIS A 146 14.39 -9.71 -1.25
CA HIS A 146 14.74 -9.37 -2.64
C HIS A 146 16.13 -9.90 -2.99
N MET A 147 17.09 -9.81 -2.07
CA MET A 147 18.44 -10.34 -2.29
C MET A 147 18.42 -11.86 -2.46
N LEU A 148 17.63 -12.58 -1.66
CA LEU A 148 17.47 -14.03 -1.82
C LEU A 148 16.87 -14.41 -3.18
N ILE A 149 15.94 -13.59 -3.71
CA ILE A 149 15.40 -13.83 -5.06
C ILE A 149 16.47 -13.56 -6.12
N LEU A 150 17.29 -12.52 -5.96
CA LEU A 150 18.38 -12.20 -6.89
C LEU A 150 19.50 -13.25 -6.89
N ASP A 151 19.68 -13.96 -5.77
CA ASP A 151 20.67 -15.03 -5.65
C ASP A 151 20.13 -16.38 -6.16
N ALA A 152 18.84 -16.46 -6.50
CA ALA A 152 18.23 -17.67 -7.04
C ALA A 152 18.66 -17.91 -8.51
N PRO A 153 18.68 -19.19 -8.98
CA PRO A 153 19.06 -19.50 -10.35
C PRO A 153 18.17 -18.78 -11.38
N GLY A 154 18.82 -18.11 -12.35
CA GLY A 154 18.14 -17.41 -13.45
C GLY A 154 18.08 -15.90 -13.30
N GLU A 155 18.60 -15.34 -12.20
CA GLU A 155 18.83 -13.91 -12.02
C GLU A 155 20.32 -13.57 -12.16
N ASP A 156 20.63 -12.31 -12.49
CA ASP A 156 22.00 -11.80 -12.69
C ASP A 156 22.61 -11.19 -11.41
N GLY A 157 21.93 -11.34 -10.28
CA GLY A 157 22.34 -10.81 -8.99
C GLY A 157 22.12 -9.30 -8.81
N LEU A 158 21.59 -8.58 -9.80
CA LEU A 158 21.40 -7.13 -9.71
C LEU A 158 19.92 -6.72 -9.70
N LEU A 159 19.59 -5.81 -8.81
CA LEU A 159 18.24 -5.30 -8.61
C LEU A 159 17.90 -4.22 -9.63
N ARG A 160 16.84 -4.50 -10.40
CA ARG A 160 16.08 -3.48 -11.13
C ARG A 160 14.74 -3.34 -10.44
N TYR A 161 14.47 -2.19 -9.84
CA TYR A 161 13.30 -2.00 -8.99
C TYR A 161 12.44 -0.82 -9.47
N TRP A 162 11.13 -1.05 -9.51
CA TRP A 162 10.14 -0.01 -9.69
C TRP A 162 9.15 -0.08 -8.53
N GLY A 163 9.16 0.92 -7.66
CA GLY A 163 8.27 0.99 -6.51
C GLY A 163 7.36 2.20 -6.59
N LEU A 164 6.05 1.96 -6.51
CA LEU A 164 5.05 2.94 -6.07
C LEU A 164 5.16 3.18 -4.55
N SER A 165 5.84 2.29 -3.82
CA SER A 165 6.32 2.58 -2.46
C SER A 165 7.77 3.02 -2.50
N SER A 166 8.02 4.31 -2.31
CA SER A 166 9.38 4.82 -2.24
C SER A 166 10.15 4.34 -1.00
N VAL A 167 9.47 4.05 0.12
CA VAL A 167 10.12 3.66 1.37
C VAL A 167 10.86 2.34 1.25
N LEU A 168 10.25 1.32 0.63
CA LEU A 168 10.92 0.03 0.39
C LEU A 168 12.09 0.19 -0.59
N GLY A 169 11.90 0.96 -1.66
CA GLY A 169 12.98 1.24 -2.61
C GLY A 169 14.16 1.99 -1.98
N ALA A 170 13.89 3.01 -1.15
CA ALA A 170 14.92 3.71 -0.38
C ALA A 170 15.62 2.77 0.62
N THR A 171 14.87 1.85 1.26
CA THR A 171 15.43 0.82 2.14
C THR A 171 16.37 -0.12 1.36
N LEU A 172 15.96 -0.59 0.18
CA LEU A 172 16.77 -1.44 -0.70
C LEU A 172 18.07 -0.76 -1.09
N ALA A 173 18.00 0.48 -1.58
CA ALA A 173 19.17 1.27 -1.98
C ALA A 173 20.11 1.57 -0.80
N SER A 174 19.57 1.77 0.41
CA SER A 174 20.38 2.05 1.60
C SER A 174 21.05 0.80 2.17
N MET A 175 20.37 -0.35 2.14
CA MET A 175 20.89 -1.59 2.72
C MET A 175 21.79 -2.39 1.77
N PHE A 176 21.55 -2.30 0.46
CA PHE A 176 22.27 -3.08 -0.56
C PHE A 176 22.67 -2.21 -1.76
N PRO A 177 23.37 -1.08 -1.56
CA PRO A 177 23.71 -0.15 -2.64
C PRO A 177 24.48 -0.82 -3.79
N GLU A 178 25.35 -1.79 -3.48
CA GLU A 178 26.15 -2.56 -4.43
C GLU A 178 25.32 -3.53 -5.28
N ARG A 179 24.08 -3.83 -4.87
CA ARG A 179 23.17 -4.73 -5.59
C ARG A 179 22.22 -3.98 -6.51
N ILE A 180 22.26 -2.65 -6.60
CA ILE A 180 21.35 -1.86 -7.43
C ILE A 180 21.92 -1.67 -8.84
N ASP A 181 21.21 -2.15 -9.87
CA ASP A 181 21.43 -1.74 -11.26
C ASP A 181 20.61 -0.48 -11.56
N LYS A 182 19.28 -0.56 -11.34
CA LYS A 182 18.36 0.54 -11.63
C LYS A 182 17.25 0.62 -10.59
N ILE A 183 16.89 1.85 -10.23
CA ILE A 183 15.78 2.10 -9.31
C ILE A 183 14.91 3.25 -9.81
N VAL A 184 13.60 3.02 -9.81
CA VAL A 184 12.58 4.03 -10.07
C VAL A 184 11.66 4.06 -8.85
N LEU A 185 11.62 5.22 -8.20
CA LEU A 185 10.72 5.49 -7.08
C LEU A 185 9.66 6.47 -7.57
N ASP A 186 8.41 6.03 -7.53
CA ASP A 186 7.24 6.83 -7.86
C ASP A 186 6.37 6.96 -6.61
N VAL A 187 5.64 8.08 -6.47
CA VAL A 187 4.90 8.46 -5.25
C VAL A 187 5.84 8.51 -4.02
N VAL A 188 6.78 9.46 -4.04
CA VAL A 188 7.88 9.52 -3.07
C VAL A 188 7.44 10.07 -1.71
N ALA A 189 7.29 9.18 -0.73
CA ALA A 189 7.19 9.51 0.69
C ALA A 189 8.56 9.89 1.29
N ASN A 190 8.53 10.74 2.32
CA ASN A 190 9.71 11.10 3.12
C ASN A 190 10.02 9.98 4.13
N PRO A 191 11.13 9.24 3.97
CA PRO A 191 11.42 8.09 4.82
C PRO A 191 11.69 8.48 6.29
N HIS A 192 12.20 9.69 6.55
CA HIS A 192 12.45 10.15 7.92
C HIS A 192 11.14 10.34 8.69
N GLU A 193 10.15 10.97 8.05
CA GLU A 193 8.81 11.16 8.60
C GLU A 193 8.06 9.83 8.74
N PHE A 194 8.13 8.98 7.71
CA PHE A 194 7.49 7.66 7.71
C PHE A 194 7.95 6.79 8.89
N TYR A 195 9.26 6.66 9.11
CA TYR A 195 9.79 5.84 10.21
C TYR A 195 9.57 6.47 11.59
N GLN A 196 9.35 7.78 11.66
CA GLN A 196 8.94 8.47 12.89
C GLN A 196 7.42 8.44 13.12
N LYS A 197 6.64 7.81 12.24
CA LYS A 197 5.16 7.77 12.30
C LYS A 197 4.53 9.16 12.23
N ARG A 198 5.13 10.06 11.45
CA ARG A 198 4.75 11.46 11.29
C ARG A 198 4.77 11.83 9.82
N ASP A 199 3.96 11.15 9.01
CA ASP A 199 3.88 11.39 7.55
C ASP A 199 3.02 12.65 7.25
N LEU A 200 3.44 13.78 7.78
CA LEU A 200 2.72 15.05 7.69
C LEU A 200 2.90 15.70 6.32
N GLN A 201 4.05 15.47 5.68
CA GLN A 201 4.35 15.98 4.36
C GLN A 201 3.34 15.48 3.30
N MET A 202 2.76 14.29 3.48
CA MET A 202 1.69 13.79 2.61
C MET A 202 0.48 14.74 2.54
N LEU A 203 0.24 15.54 3.59
CA LEU A 203 -0.88 16.47 3.65
C LEU A 203 -0.56 17.88 3.11
N ALA A 204 0.72 18.19 2.86
CA ALA A 204 1.19 19.56 2.62
C ALA A 204 0.61 20.22 1.35
N ASP A 205 0.27 19.41 0.34
CA ASP A 205 -0.27 19.90 -0.93
C ASP A 205 -1.78 19.68 -1.08
N MET A 206 -2.48 19.21 -0.03
CA MET A 206 -3.93 18.91 -0.12
C MET A 206 -4.74 20.14 -0.53
N ASP A 207 -4.46 21.31 0.05
CA ASP A 207 -5.14 22.56 -0.32
C ASP A 207 -4.83 22.97 -1.76
N LYS A 208 -3.59 22.79 -2.23
CA LYS A 208 -3.20 23.08 -3.62
C LYS A 208 -3.92 22.16 -4.60
N VAL A 209 -4.00 20.86 -4.29
CA VAL A 209 -4.72 19.87 -5.09
C VAL A 209 -6.21 20.22 -5.14
N PHE A 210 -6.81 20.62 -4.02
CA PHE A 210 -8.20 21.04 -3.97
C PHE A 210 -8.48 22.32 -4.76
N THR A 211 -7.62 23.33 -4.67
CA THR A 211 -7.68 24.54 -5.52
C THR A 211 -7.55 24.18 -7.00
N GLY A 212 -6.63 23.27 -7.34
CA GLY A 212 -6.45 22.76 -8.69
C GLY A 212 -7.72 22.07 -9.21
N PHE A 213 -8.32 21.20 -8.42
CA PHE A 213 -9.60 20.56 -8.72
C PHE A 213 -10.70 21.60 -9.00
N CYS A 214 -10.85 22.61 -8.14
CA CYS A 214 -11.86 23.65 -8.32
C CYS A 214 -11.65 24.44 -9.62
N SER A 215 -10.40 24.73 -9.95
CA SER A 215 -10.02 25.44 -11.17
C SER A 215 -10.33 24.63 -12.43
N GLU A 216 -9.90 23.37 -12.47
CA GLU A 216 -10.14 22.46 -13.61
C GLU A 216 -11.61 22.11 -13.78
N CYS A 217 -12.35 21.96 -12.68
CA CYS A 217 -13.79 21.74 -12.71
C CYS A 217 -14.53 22.88 -13.41
N VAL A 218 -14.21 24.13 -13.06
CA VAL A 218 -14.84 25.31 -13.68
C VAL A 218 -14.38 25.52 -15.13
N ALA A 219 -13.13 25.17 -15.45
CA ALA A 219 -12.62 25.18 -16.82
C ALA A 219 -13.28 24.11 -17.72
N THR A 220 -13.90 23.09 -17.12
CA THR A 220 -14.50 21.96 -17.84
C THR A 220 -15.99 21.77 -17.48
N PRO A 221 -16.86 22.78 -17.73
CA PRO A 221 -18.23 22.78 -17.21
C PRO A 221 -19.10 21.64 -17.73
N ASP A 222 -18.84 21.14 -18.94
CA ASP A 222 -19.57 20.00 -19.53
C ASP A 222 -19.26 18.67 -18.86
N ARG A 223 -18.13 18.58 -18.13
CA ARG A 223 -17.70 17.36 -17.42
C ARG A 223 -17.76 17.49 -15.91
N CYS A 224 -17.91 18.70 -15.36
CA CYS A 224 -18.00 18.94 -13.93
C CYS A 224 -19.37 19.48 -13.51
N PRO A 225 -20.25 18.63 -12.93
CA PRO A 225 -21.57 19.05 -12.45
C PRO A 225 -21.55 20.11 -11.34
N LEU A 226 -20.39 20.36 -10.72
CA LEU A 226 -20.19 21.37 -9.69
C LEU A 226 -19.88 22.75 -10.26
N ALA A 227 -19.45 22.83 -11.53
CA ALA A 227 -19.11 24.10 -12.17
C ALA A 227 -20.30 25.06 -12.12
N ARG A 228 -21.49 24.66 -12.59
CA ARG A 228 -22.78 25.41 -12.51
C ARG A 228 -22.64 26.94 -12.67
N ASN A 229 -21.81 27.39 -13.60
CA ASN A 229 -21.48 28.80 -13.83
C ASN A 229 -20.91 29.56 -12.61
N ARG A 230 -20.22 28.84 -11.71
CA ARG A 230 -19.48 29.35 -10.56
C ARG A 230 -18.05 29.68 -10.97
N THR A 231 -17.40 30.54 -10.20
CA THR A 231 -15.94 30.72 -10.26
C THR A 231 -15.25 29.67 -9.40
N ALA A 232 -13.95 29.40 -9.65
CA ALA A 232 -13.17 28.47 -8.84
C ALA A 232 -13.22 28.84 -7.34
N SER A 233 -13.04 30.11 -6.99
CA SER A 233 -13.16 30.60 -5.60
C SER A 233 -14.54 30.35 -4.97
N LYS A 234 -15.64 30.46 -5.75
CA LYS A 234 -16.98 30.11 -5.25
C LYS A 234 -17.18 28.60 -5.07
N LEU A 235 -16.40 27.79 -5.79
CA LEU A 235 -16.42 26.34 -5.64
C LEU A 235 -15.55 25.90 -4.46
N GLU A 236 -14.44 26.60 -4.18
CA GLU A 236 -13.61 26.38 -2.98
C GLU A 236 -14.38 26.59 -1.68
N ALA A 237 -15.47 27.39 -1.70
CA ALA A 237 -16.41 27.49 -0.59
C ALA A 237 -17.07 26.15 -0.20
N LEU A 238 -16.86 25.07 -0.96
CA LEU A 238 -17.17 23.70 -0.53
C LEU A 238 -16.45 23.32 0.78
N TYR A 239 -15.33 23.95 1.14
CA TYR A 239 -14.78 23.82 2.50
C TYR A 239 -15.78 24.22 3.57
N GLN A 240 -16.54 25.30 3.35
CA GLN A 240 -17.58 25.71 4.31
C GLN A 240 -18.71 24.69 4.38
N PHE A 241 -19.00 23.97 3.30
CA PHE A 241 -19.94 22.85 3.35
C PHE A 241 -19.40 21.74 4.25
N VAL A 242 -18.12 21.36 4.11
CA VAL A 242 -17.48 20.35 4.98
C VAL A 242 -17.49 20.81 6.44
N GLU A 243 -17.17 22.08 6.73
CA GLU A 243 -17.24 22.64 8.08
C GLU A 243 -18.67 22.67 8.64
N ASN A 244 -19.67 23.00 7.82
CA ASN A 244 -21.06 23.05 8.25
C ASN A 244 -21.62 21.66 8.57
N VAL A 245 -21.22 20.63 7.83
CA VAL A 245 -21.70 19.26 8.03
C VAL A 245 -21.31 18.72 9.42
N LYS A 246 -20.22 19.24 10.03
CA LYS A 246 -19.84 18.94 11.42
C LYS A 246 -20.91 19.28 12.45
N TYR A 247 -21.71 20.31 12.19
CA TYR A 247 -22.76 20.79 13.10
C TYR A 247 -24.16 20.49 12.59
N TYR A 248 -24.30 20.25 11.28
CA TYR A 248 -25.55 19.96 10.60
C TYR A 248 -25.40 18.71 9.75
N PRO A 249 -25.31 17.52 10.38
CA PRO A 249 -24.99 16.30 9.69
C PRO A 249 -26.08 15.90 8.69
N ILE A 250 -25.65 15.31 7.58
CA ILE A 250 -26.55 14.88 6.51
C ILE A 250 -26.70 13.37 6.59
N VAL A 251 -27.96 12.90 6.61
CA VAL A 251 -28.25 11.46 6.57
C VAL A 251 -28.13 10.97 5.12
N LEU A 252 -27.20 10.05 4.88
CA LEU A 252 -27.02 9.38 3.60
C LEU A 252 -27.47 7.91 3.70
N PRO A 253 -28.31 7.43 2.78
CA PRO A 253 -28.66 6.01 2.72
C PRO A 253 -27.53 5.22 2.04
N ILE A 254 -26.55 4.75 2.81
CA ILE A 254 -25.44 3.93 2.30
C ILE A 254 -25.78 2.46 2.53
N ALA A 255 -25.89 1.69 1.44
CA ALA A 255 -26.26 0.27 1.48
C ALA A 255 -27.53 -0.04 2.30
N GLY A 256 -28.53 0.85 2.25
CA GLY A 256 -29.79 0.70 3.00
C GLY A 256 -29.70 1.04 4.50
N THR A 257 -28.54 1.49 4.98
CA THR A 257 -28.34 1.93 6.37
C THR A 257 -28.25 3.46 6.42
N PRO A 258 -28.98 4.14 7.33
CA PRO A 258 -28.79 5.57 7.55
C PRO A 258 -27.38 5.80 8.11
N THR A 259 -26.53 6.45 7.32
CA THR A 259 -25.18 6.85 7.73
C THR A 259 -25.14 8.37 7.84
N LEU A 260 -24.61 8.87 8.95
CA LEU A 260 -24.38 10.30 9.12
C LEU A 260 -23.08 10.66 8.39
N LEU A 261 -23.16 11.68 7.55
CA LEU A 261 -22.00 12.47 7.17
C LEU A 261 -21.93 13.61 8.18
N ASP A 262 -20.92 13.59 9.04
CA ASP A 262 -20.65 14.51 10.15
C ASP A 262 -19.15 14.82 10.27
#